data_AF-A0A679GK73-F1
#
_entry.id   AF-A0A679GK73-F1
#
_cell.length_a   1.000
_cell.length_b   1.000
_cell.length_c   1.000
_cell.angle_alpha   90.00
_cell.angle_beta   90.00
_cell.angle_gamma   90.00
#
_symmetry.space_group_name_H-M   'P 1'
#
loop_
_entity.id
_entity.type
_entity.pdbx_description
1 polymer ?
#
loop_
_entity_poly.entity_id
_entity_poly.type
_entity_poly.pdbx_seq_one_letter_code
_entity_poly.pdbx_strand_id
1 'polypeptide(L)'
;MHYQTPTHLQAAILDWAGTVVDFGSFAPTRIFVEAFASFDVELSLDEARGPMGMGKWDHIRTLCDVPAIAARFERRFGRLPTDADVTAIYERFMPLQIAKVGEHSALIPGALEAIAALRARGMKIGTCSGYPRVVMDKVVELAAEAGYRPDHVVATDEVPRGRPSPAQALANVIALGLDDVAACVKVDDTEPGILEGRSAGMWTVALRFSGNFLGLDFAAYQALPAARLADERTRIDALFAPSRPHYLIDTLADLPEVIDLINARLARGETPANA
;
A
#
# COMPACT_ATOMS: atom_id res chain seq x y z
N MET A 1 -20.36 -10.19 31.08
CA MET A 1 -19.35 -9.71 30.11
C MET A 1 -19.98 -8.56 29.35
N HIS A 2 -19.37 -7.38 29.38
CA HIS A 2 -19.85 -6.21 28.64
C HIS A 2 -18.74 -5.79 27.69
N TYR A 3 -19.10 -5.51 26.44
CA TYR A 3 -18.17 -4.96 25.47
C TYR A 3 -17.72 -3.57 25.91
N GLN A 4 -16.43 -3.29 25.72
CA GLN A 4 -15.82 -1.99 25.99
C GLN A 4 -15.05 -1.56 24.75
N THR A 5 -15.35 -0.37 24.25
CA THR A 5 -14.60 0.23 23.15
C THR A 5 -13.13 0.42 23.57
N PRO A 6 -12.16 0.15 22.68
CA PRO A 6 -10.77 0.43 22.93
C PRO A 6 -10.54 1.90 23.28
N THR A 7 -9.63 2.17 24.22
CA THR A 7 -9.24 3.53 24.62
C THR A 7 -7.96 4.00 23.96
N HIS A 8 -7.25 3.11 23.26
CA HIS A 8 -6.00 3.37 22.56
C HIS A 8 -5.79 2.33 21.45
N LEU A 9 -4.92 2.66 20.49
CA LEU A 9 -4.48 1.76 19.44
C LEU A 9 -3.53 0.70 19.99
N GLN A 10 -3.70 -0.52 19.52
CA GLN A 10 -2.91 -1.70 19.88
C GLN A 10 -2.06 -2.22 18.72
N ALA A 11 -2.40 -1.88 17.48
CA ALA A 11 -1.61 -2.29 16.32
C ALA A 11 -1.66 -1.29 15.17
N ALA A 12 -0.56 -1.26 14.40
CA ALA A 12 -0.51 -0.64 13.09
C ALA A 12 -0.36 -1.72 12.02
N ILE A 13 -1.21 -1.66 10.99
CA ILE A 13 -1.16 -2.52 9.82
C ILE A 13 -0.60 -1.70 8.66
N LEU A 14 0.67 -1.90 8.34
CA LEU A 14 1.39 -1.10 7.35
C LEU A 14 1.39 -1.78 5.98
N ASP A 15 1.29 -0.98 4.93
CA ASP A 15 1.75 -1.42 3.61
C ASP A 15 3.30 -1.46 3.52
N TRP A 16 3.82 -1.99 2.42
CA TRP A 16 5.24 -2.07 2.10
C TRP A 16 5.73 -0.97 1.16
N ALA A 17 5.41 -1.06 -0.14
CA ALA A 17 6.07 -0.27 -1.20
C ALA A 17 5.42 1.09 -1.37
N GLY A 18 6.12 2.16 -1.00
CA GLY A 18 5.59 3.51 -0.84
C GLY A 18 5.24 3.86 0.61
N THR A 19 5.35 2.89 1.53
CA THR A 19 5.00 3.04 2.96
C THR A 19 6.19 2.81 3.89
N VAL A 20 6.77 1.61 3.88
CA VAL A 20 7.98 1.28 4.69
C VAL A 20 9.24 1.20 3.82
N VAL A 21 9.11 0.74 2.57
CA VAL A 21 10.19 0.60 1.61
C VAL A 21 9.81 1.26 0.28
N ASP A 22 10.77 1.41 -0.63
CA ASP A 22 10.55 1.88 -2.01
C ASP A 22 9.91 3.28 -2.09
N PHE A 23 10.68 4.32 -1.77
CA PHE A 23 10.19 5.69 -1.89
C PHE A 23 9.77 6.00 -3.34
N GLY A 24 8.49 6.29 -3.53
CA GLY A 24 7.85 6.53 -4.83
C GLY A 24 7.19 5.30 -5.46
N SER A 25 7.26 4.12 -4.82
CA SER A 25 6.63 2.87 -5.26
C SER A 25 6.96 2.52 -6.73
N PHE A 26 8.26 2.45 -7.04
CA PHE A 26 8.73 2.22 -8.42
C PHE A 26 8.89 0.75 -8.79
N ALA A 27 9.16 -0.12 -7.81
CA ALA A 27 9.41 -1.54 -8.01
C ALA A 27 8.30 -2.24 -8.81
N PRO A 28 6.99 -2.02 -8.56
CA PRO A 28 5.95 -2.68 -9.34
C PRO A 28 5.71 -1.96 -10.68
N THR A 29 5.75 -0.63 -10.68
CA THR A 29 5.38 0.22 -11.83
C THR A 29 6.26 -0.07 -13.05
N ARG A 30 7.60 -0.14 -12.86
CA ARG A 30 8.54 -0.41 -13.95
C ARG A 30 8.38 -1.81 -14.54
N ILE A 31 8.04 -2.78 -13.69
CA ILE A 31 7.88 -4.18 -14.10
C ILE A 31 6.60 -4.38 -14.90
N PHE A 32 5.53 -3.65 -14.59
CA PHE A 32 4.34 -3.65 -15.45
C PHE A 32 4.66 -3.14 -16.85
N VAL A 33 5.38 -2.02 -16.96
CA VAL A 33 5.80 -1.48 -18.27
C VAL A 33 6.60 -2.52 -19.06
N GLU A 34 7.57 -3.18 -18.42
CA GLU A 34 8.39 -4.21 -19.06
C GLU A 34 7.59 -5.47 -19.44
N ALA A 35 6.69 -5.92 -18.56
CA ALA A 35 5.85 -7.09 -18.81
C ALA A 35 4.93 -6.85 -20.02
N PHE A 36 4.22 -5.72 -20.07
CA PHE A 36 3.38 -5.35 -21.21
C PHE A 36 4.19 -5.16 -22.50
N ALA A 37 5.38 -4.54 -22.42
CA ALA A 37 6.26 -4.36 -23.57
C ALA A 37 6.70 -5.70 -24.19
N SER A 38 6.83 -6.78 -23.40
CA SER A 38 7.14 -8.11 -23.93
C SER A 38 6.03 -8.75 -24.78
N PHE A 39 4.82 -8.17 -24.75
CA PHE A 39 3.69 -8.50 -25.60
C PHE A 39 3.46 -7.44 -26.71
N ASP A 40 4.44 -6.54 -26.91
CA ASP A 40 4.35 -5.38 -27.82
C ASP A 40 3.18 -4.43 -27.51
N VAL A 41 2.82 -4.31 -26.23
CA VAL A 41 1.81 -3.35 -25.75
C VAL A 41 2.52 -2.30 -24.91
N GLU A 42 2.57 -1.07 -25.41
CA GLU A 42 3.22 0.03 -24.70
C GLU A 42 2.35 0.53 -23.54
N LEU A 43 2.98 0.74 -22.38
CA LEU A 43 2.38 1.28 -21.17
C LEU A 43 3.25 2.42 -20.64
N SER A 44 2.65 3.56 -20.30
CA SER A 44 3.39 4.63 -19.61
C SER A 44 3.53 4.31 -18.11
N LEU A 45 4.47 4.96 -17.41
CA LEU A 45 4.57 4.83 -15.95
C LEU A 45 3.28 5.32 -15.25
N ASP A 46 2.68 6.41 -15.73
CA ASP A 46 1.45 6.95 -15.16
C ASP A 46 0.28 5.98 -15.31
N GLU A 47 0.18 5.31 -16.47
CA GLU A 47 -0.82 4.27 -16.69
C GLU A 47 -0.62 3.07 -15.77
N ALA A 48 0.63 2.61 -15.62
CA ALA A 48 0.99 1.52 -14.72
C ALA A 48 0.72 1.83 -13.23
N ARG A 49 0.63 3.10 -12.84
CA ARG A 49 0.32 3.51 -11.45
C ARG A 49 -1.16 3.49 -11.10
N GLY A 50 -2.06 3.47 -12.08
CA GLY A 50 -3.50 3.65 -11.87
C GLY A 50 -4.08 2.73 -10.79
N PRO A 51 -4.02 1.39 -10.95
CA PRO A 51 -4.57 0.44 -10.00
C PRO A 51 -3.54 -0.05 -8.95
N MET A 52 -2.58 0.79 -8.56
CA MET A 52 -1.55 0.39 -7.59
C MET A 52 -2.15 0.00 -6.23
N GLY A 53 -1.55 -0.99 -5.58
CA GLY A 53 -2.00 -1.54 -4.30
C GLY A 53 -2.83 -2.84 -4.42
N MET A 54 -3.45 -3.10 -5.57
CA MET A 54 -4.19 -4.35 -5.82
C MET A 54 -3.25 -5.58 -5.93
N GLY A 55 -3.85 -6.77 -5.83
CA GLY A 55 -3.18 -8.02 -6.23
C GLY A 55 -2.72 -7.93 -7.69
N LYS A 56 -1.55 -8.51 -8.01
CA LYS A 56 -0.89 -8.25 -9.30
C LYS A 56 -1.69 -8.73 -10.52
N TRP A 57 -2.43 -9.82 -10.41
CA TRP A 57 -3.32 -10.27 -11.48
C TRP A 57 -4.48 -9.28 -11.69
N ASP A 58 -5.15 -8.88 -10.61
CA ASP A 58 -6.25 -7.90 -10.65
C ASP A 58 -5.79 -6.53 -11.17
N HIS A 59 -4.57 -6.13 -10.83
CA HIS A 59 -3.92 -4.93 -11.37
C HIS A 59 -3.80 -5.03 -12.90
N ILE A 60 -3.26 -6.13 -13.44
CA ILE A 60 -3.10 -6.33 -14.88
C ILE A 60 -4.47 -6.36 -15.57
N ARG A 61 -5.46 -7.05 -14.99
CA ARG A 61 -6.83 -7.08 -15.51
C ARG A 61 -7.42 -5.67 -15.60
N THR A 62 -7.26 -4.87 -14.54
CA THR A 62 -7.73 -3.48 -14.49
C THR A 62 -7.04 -2.61 -15.54
N LEU A 63 -5.72 -2.77 -15.74
CA LEU A 63 -5.00 -2.09 -16.81
C LEU A 63 -5.55 -2.50 -18.19
N CYS A 64 -5.79 -3.79 -18.42
CA CYS A 64 -6.35 -4.29 -19.68
C CYS A 64 -7.77 -3.77 -19.95
N ASP A 65 -8.50 -3.31 -18.94
CA ASP A 65 -9.84 -2.73 -19.08
C ASP A 65 -9.83 -1.21 -19.35
N VAL A 66 -8.66 -0.56 -19.21
CA VAL A 66 -8.50 0.85 -19.57
C VAL A 66 -8.64 0.98 -21.09
N PRO A 67 -9.56 1.83 -21.62
CA PRO A 67 -9.86 1.89 -23.05
C PRO A 67 -8.63 2.11 -23.95
N ALA A 68 -7.69 2.95 -23.53
CA ALA A 68 -6.47 3.22 -24.29
C ALA A 68 -5.50 2.03 -24.34
N ILE A 69 -5.42 1.23 -23.26
CA ILE A 69 -4.60 0.01 -23.20
C ILE A 69 -5.29 -1.11 -23.97
N ALA A 70 -6.59 -1.31 -23.79
CA ALA A 70 -7.40 -2.26 -24.53
C ALA A 70 -7.29 -2.04 -26.06
N ALA A 71 -7.35 -0.78 -26.52
CA ALA A 71 -7.18 -0.43 -27.93
C ALA A 71 -5.76 -0.74 -28.45
N ARG A 72 -4.71 -0.53 -27.64
CA ARG A 72 -3.33 -0.93 -28.01
C ARG A 72 -3.22 -2.45 -28.14
N PHE A 73 -3.81 -3.19 -27.22
CA PHE A 73 -3.85 -4.64 -27.26
C PHE A 73 -4.61 -5.15 -28.49
N GLU A 74 -5.79 -4.58 -28.79
CA GLU A 74 -6.58 -4.94 -29.96
C GLU A 74 -5.85 -4.67 -31.26
N ARG A 75 -5.13 -3.53 -31.39
CA ARG A 75 -4.27 -3.28 -32.56
C ARG A 75 -3.19 -4.35 -32.75
N ARG A 76 -2.66 -4.91 -31.65
CA ARG A 76 -1.59 -5.90 -31.69
C ARG A 76 -2.07 -7.32 -31.95
N PHE A 77 -3.23 -7.70 -31.40
CA PHE A 77 -3.73 -9.08 -31.39
C PHE A 77 -5.03 -9.30 -32.18
N GLY A 78 -5.66 -8.23 -32.68
CA GLY A 78 -6.91 -8.29 -33.44
C GLY A 78 -8.16 -8.59 -32.61
N ARG A 79 -8.05 -8.54 -31.27
CA ARG A 79 -9.14 -8.79 -30.31
C ARG A 79 -8.84 -8.10 -28.98
N LEU A 80 -9.88 -7.91 -28.16
CA LEU A 80 -9.73 -7.40 -26.79
C LEU A 80 -9.00 -8.41 -25.87
N PRO A 81 -8.37 -7.95 -24.77
CA PRO A 81 -7.66 -8.81 -23.82
C PRO A 81 -8.63 -9.72 -23.03
N THR A 82 -8.31 -11.01 -22.99
CA THR A 82 -9.01 -12.04 -22.21
C THR A 82 -8.27 -12.34 -20.91
N ASP A 83 -8.90 -13.08 -19.99
CA ASP A 83 -8.25 -13.49 -18.75
C ASP A 83 -7.06 -14.43 -18.97
N ALA A 84 -7.03 -15.15 -20.10
CA ALA A 84 -5.86 -15.92 -20.51
C ALA A 84 -4.67 -15.01 -20.86
N ASP A 85 -4.91 -13.85 -21.47
CA ASP A 85 -3.85 -12.88 -21.77
C ASP A 85 -3.36 -12.20 -20.49
N VAL A 86 -4.27 -11.85 -19.58
CA VAL A 86 -3.92 -11.32 -18.24
C VAL A 86 -3.03 -12.31 -17.50
N THR A 87 -3.39 -13.59 -17.53
CA THR A 87 -2.60 -14.66 -16.91
C THR A 87 -1.22 -14.78 -17.57
N ALA A 88 -1.13 -14.73 -18.91
CA ALA A 88 0.15 -14.76 -19.61
C ALA A 88 1.05 -13.55 -19.27
N ILE A 89 0.48 -12.35 -19.17
CA ILE A 89 1.21 -11.15 -18.75
C ILE A 89 1.67 -11.29 -17.29
N TYR A 90 0.81 -11.83 -16.42
CA TYR A 90 1.15 -12.09 -15.02
C TYR A 90 2.31 -13.10 -14.89
N GLU A 91 2.27 -14.20 -15.64
CA GLU A 91 3.33 -15.21 -15.65
C GLU A 91 4.67 -14.65 -16.17
N ARG A 92 4.64 -13.66 -17.07
CA ARG A 92 5.84 -12.93 -17.49
C ARG A 92 6.30 -11.91 -16.44
N PHE A 93 5.37 -11.23 -15.80
CA PHE A 93 5.62 -10.22 -14.78
C PHE A 93 6.31 -10.80 -13.55
N MET A 94 5.87 -11.98 -13.10
CA MET A 94 6.30 -12.57 -11.83
C MET A 94 7.82 -12.81 -11.73
N PRO A 95 8.49 -13.48 -12.69
CA PRO A 95 9.94 -13.63 -12.67
C PRO A 95 10.70 -12.29 -12.67
N LEU A 96 10.21 -11.30 -13.44
CA LEU A 96 10.80 -9.96 -13.49
C LEU A 96 10.69 -9.25 -12.15
N GLN A 97 9.52 -9.34 -11.52
CA GLN A 97 9.28 -8.75 -10.20
C GLN A 97 10.21 -9.38 -9.16
N ILE A 98 10.32 -10.71 -9.10
CA ILE A 98 11.19 -11.41 -8.15
C ILE A 98 12.65 -11.01 -8.34
N ALA A 99 13.11 -10.93 -9.59
CA ALA A 99 14.50 -10.58 -9.90
C ALA A 99 14.86 -9.14 -9.49
N LYS A 100 13.92 -8.20 -9.63
CA LYS A 100 14.18 -6.76 -9.48
C LYS A 100 13.64 -6.15 -8.19
N VAL A 101 12.84 -6.87 -7.39
CA VAL A 101 12.23 -6.31 -6.18
C VAL A 101 13.29 -5.80 -5.19
N GLY A 102 14.45 -6.46 -5.12
CA GLY A 102 15.54 -6.05 -4.24
C GLY A 102 16.27 -4.77 -4.66
N GLU A 103 16.17 -4.36 -5.94
CA GLU A 103 16.75 -3.09 -6.42
C GLU A 103 15.98 -1.88 -5.88
N HIS A 104 14.73 -2.11 -5.46
CA HIS A 104 13.78 -1.08 -5.03
C HIS A 104 13.17 -1.44 -3.67
N SER A 105 13.96 -1.97 -2.73
CA SER A 105 13.50 -2.36 -1.38
C SER A 105 14.16 -1.56 -0.25
N ALA A 106 14.82 -0.44 -0.56
CA ALA A 106 15.41 0.42 0.45
C ALA A 106 14.32 0.97 1.39
N LEU A 107 14.65 1.04 2.69
CA LEU A 107 13.75 1.62 3.69
C LEU A 107 13.52 3.11 3.40
N ILE A 108 12.27 3.52 3.57
CA ILE A 108 11.89 4.93 3.49
C ILE A 108 12.49 5.66 4.72
N PRO A 109 13.18 6.81 4.52
CA PRO A 109 13.73 7.59 5.62
C PRO A 109 12.68 7.94 6.69
N GLY A 110 13.02 7.73 7.96
CA GLY A 110 12.12 7.97 9.10
C GLY A 110 11.18 6.79 9.44
N ALA A 111 11.11 5.76 8.60
CA ALA A 111 10.21 4.63 8.83
C ALA A 111 10.59 3.82 10.09
N LEU A 112 11.88 3.50 10.26
CA LEU A 112 12.35 2.72 11.42
C LEU A 112 12.12 3.47 12.73
N GLU A 113 12.37 4.77 12.74
CA GLU A 113 12.18 5.65 13.89
C GLU A 113 10.69 5.71 14.28
N ALA A 114 9.80 5.89 13.31
CA ALA A 114 8.36 5.86 13.54
C ALA A 114 7.90 4.51 14.09
N ILE A 115 8.33 3.40 13.49
CA ILE A 115 7.99 2.05 13.94
C ILE A 115 8.52 1.79 15.36
N ALA A 116 9.74 2.21 15.67
CA ALA A 116 10.31 2.12 17.01
C ALA A 116 9.48 2.92 18.03
N ALA A 117 9.04 4.12 17.66
CA ALA A 117 8.17 4.94 18.50
C ALA A 117 6.78 4.32 18.73
N LEU A 118 6.22 3.62 17.74
CA LEU A 118 4.98 2.84 17.91
C LEU A 118 5.20 1.63 18.84
N ARG A 119 6.29 0.89 18.66
CA ARG A 119 6.64 -0.24 19.53
C ARG A 119 6.88 0.20 20.98
N ALA A 120 7.48 1.37 21.20
CA ALA A 120 7.64 1.95 22.54
C ALA A 120 6.30 2.26 23.24
N ARG A 121 5.23 2.46 22.47
CA ARG A 121 3.84 2.59 22.96
C ARG A 121 3.14 1.24 23.14
N GLY A 122 3.85 0.12 22.97
CA GLY A 122 3.31 -1.23 23.10
C GLY A 122 2.52 -1.72 21.89
N MET A 123 2.56 -1.00 20.76
CA MET A 123 1.83 -1.39 19.56
C MET A 123 2.51 -2.55 18.82
N LYS A 124 1.69 -3.49 18.34
CA LYS A 124 2.10 -4.54 17.39
C LYS A 124 2.18 -3.97 15.97
N ILE A 125 3.07 -4.54 15.16
CA ILE A 125 3.29 -4.15 13.77
C ILE A 125 2.89 -5.31 12.86
N GLY A 126 1.70 -5.21 12.27
CA GLY A 126 1.27 -6.08 11.19
C GLY A 126 1.57 -5.45 9.84
N THR A 127 1.64 -6.26 8.79
CA THR A 127 1.79 -5.75 7.43
C THR A 127 1.01 -6.56 6.42
N CYS A 128 0.68 -5.92 5.30
CA CYS A 128 0.13 -6.57 4.14
C CYS A 128 0.62 -5.92 2.85
N SER A 129 0.54 -6.62 1.73
CA SER A 129 0.94 -6.09 0.43
C SER A 129 0.14 -6.72 -0.71
N GLY A 130 0.00 -6.00 -1.83
CA GLY A 130 -0.46 -6.57 -3.09
C GLY A 130 0.55 -7.54 -3.75
N TYR A 131 1.74 -7.74 -3.15
CA TYR A 131 2.68 -8.77 -3.56
C TYR A 131 2.24 -10.17 -3.10
N PRO A 132 2.43 -11.22 -3.93
CA PRO A 132 2.25 -12.61 -3.53
C PRO A 132 3.39 -13.07 -2.61
N ARG A 133 3.17 -14.17 -1.89
CA ARG A 133 4.05 -14.73 -0.85
C ARG A 133 5.49 -14.87 -1.33
N VAL A 134 5.68 -15.41 -2.54
CA VAL A 134 7.01 -15.61 -3.15
C VAL A 134 7.81 -14.30 -3.32
N VAL A 135 7.14 -13.17 -3.59
CA VAL A 135 7.80 -11.86 -3.68
C VAL A 135 8.00 -11.28 -2.29
N MET A 136 6.99 -11.42 -1.42
CA MET A 136 7.05 -10.93 -0.04
C MET A 136 8.17 -11.57 0.77
N ASP A 137 8.44 -12.86 0.59
CA ASP A 137 9.51 -13.55 1.30
C ASP A 137 10.88 -12.89 1.02
N LYS A 138 11.10 -12.48 -0.24
CA LYS A 138 12.33 -11.75 -0.60
C LYS A 138 12.38 -10.34 -0.02
N VAL A 139 11.26 -9.60 -0.06
CA VAL A 139 11.18 -8.24 0.50
C VAL A 139 11.41 -8.27 2.02
N VAL A 140 10.80 -9.24 2.72
CA VAL A 140 10.94 -9.41 4.17
C VAL A 140 12.39 -9.76 4.53
N GLU A 141 13.04 -10.64 3.78
CA GLU A 141 14.46 -10.97 3.98
C GLU A 141 15.34 -9.71 3.91
N LEU A 142 15.21 -8.92 2.83
CA LEU A 142 16.00 -7.71 2.62
C LEU A 142 15.70 -6.62 3.67
N ALA A 143 14.43 -6.43 4.01
CA ALA A 143 14.05 -5.46 5.02
C ALA A 143 14.56 -5.85 6.41
N ALA A 144 14.60 -7.16 6.70
CA ALA A 144 15.13 -7.69 7.95
C ALA A 144 16.64 -7.52 8.09
N GLU A 145 17.40 -7.57 6.99
CA GLU A 145 18.82 -7.19 6.93
C GLU A 145 19.00 -5.69 7.17
N ALA A 146 18.07 -4.87 6.66
CA ALA A 146 18.05 -3.43 6.86
C ALA A 146 17.48 -2.98 8.22
N GLY A 147 17.11 -3.91 9.11
CA GLY A 147 16.66 -3.63 10.49
C GLY A 147 15.15 -3.51 10.69
N TYR A 148 14.33 -3.77 9.66
CA TYR A 148 12.87 -3.80 9.79
C TYR A 148 12.33 -5.23 9.92
N ARG A 149 11.63 -5.51 11.03
CA ARG A 149 10.95 -6.79 11.27
C ARG A 149 9.54 -6.54 11.81
N PRO A 150 8.49 -6.77 11.01
CA PRO A 150 7.11 -6.76 11.50
C PRO A 150 6.81 -8.01 12.32
N ASP A 151 5.77 -7.94 13.16
CA ASP A 151 5.30 -9.06 13.97
C ASP A 151 4.51 -10.08 13.13
N HIS A 152 3.87 -9.63 12.05
CA HIS A 152 3.19 -10.50 11.09
C HIS A 152 3.15 -9.88 9.67
N VAL A 153 3.11 -10.73 8.65
CA VAL A 153 3.10 -10.34 7.23
C VAL A 153 2.09 -11.18 6.47
N VAL A 154 1.15 -10.52 5.80
CA VAL A 154 0.12 -11.16 4.95
C VAL A 154 0.30 -10.75 3.49
N ALA A 155 0.66 -11.71 2.64
CA ALA A 155 0.72 -11.56 1.20
C ALA A 155 -0.67 -11.65 0.55
N THR A 156 -0.79 -11.21 -0.70
CA THR A 156 -2.09 -11.11 -1.39
C THR A 156 -2.73 -12.47 -1.67
N ASP A 157 -1.93 -13.50 -1.92
CA ASP A 157 -2.33 -14.87 -2.30
C ASP A 157 -2.60 -15.79 -1.09
N GLU A 158 -2.52 -15.25 0.13
CA GLU A 158 -2.85 -15.97 1.36
C GLU A 158 -4.28 -15.75 1.84
N VAL A 159 -4.99 -14.84 1.17
CA VAL A 159 -6.38 -14.52 1.48
C VAL A 159 -7.26 -14.73 0.24
N PRO A 160 -8.57 -14.97 0.41
CA PRO A 160 -9.45 -15.20 -0.73
C PRO A 160 -9.56 -14.02 -1.70
N ARG A 161 -9.41 -12.78 -1.18
CA ARG A 161 -9.44 -11.54 -1.97
C ARG A 161 -8.51 -10.52 -1.35
N GLY A 162 -7.51 -10.05 -2.10
CA GLY A 162 -6.64 -8.95 -1.72
C GLY A 162 -7.34 -7.59 -1.80
N ARG A 163 -6.57 -6.51 -1.58
CA ARG A 163 -7.08 -5.12 -1.63
C ARG A 163 -7.90 -4.85 -2.90
N PRO A 164 -9.04 -4.12 -2.80
CA PRO A 164 -9.52 -3.35 -1.64
C PRO A 164 -10.32 -4.15 -0.58
N SER A 165 -10.40 -5.48 -0.71
CA SER A 165 -11.02 -6.33 0.30
C SER A 165 -10.32 -6.15 1.67
N PRO A 166 -11.04 -6.24 2.79
CA PRO A 166 -10.44 -6.11 4.13
C PRO A 166 -9.62 -7.33 4.57
N ALA A 167 -9.52 -8.37 3.74
CA ALA A 167 -9.09 -9.69 4.19
C ALA A 167 -7.64 -9.73 4.70
N GLN A 168 -6.69 -9.00 4.09
CA GLN A 168 -5.29 -9.03 4.55
C GLN A 168 -5.12 -8.26 5.86
N ALA A 169 -5.82 -7.13 6.02
CA ALA A 169 -5.89 -6.41 7.28
C ALA A 169 -6.53 -7.26 8.41
N LEU A 170 -7.65 -7.94 8.14
CA LEU A 170 -8.30 -8.81 9.12
C LEU A 170 -7.48 -10.06 9.45
N ALA A 171 -6.74 -10.62 8.50
CA ALA A 171 -5.81 -11.71 8.75
C ALA A 171 -4.72 -11.29 9.76
N ASN A 172 -4.21 -10.06 9.67
CA ASN A 172 -3.30 -9.52 10.69
C ASN A 172 -3.96 -9.40 12.07
N VAL A 173 -5.21 -8.95 12.16
CA VAL A 173 -5.95 -8.85 13.44
C VAL A 173 -6.00 -10.21 14.13
N ILE A 174 -6.34 -11.26 13.38
CA ILE A 174 -6.40 -12.64 13.88
C ILE A 174 -5.01 -13.11 14.31
N ALA A 175 -4.00 -12.98 13.45
CA ALA A 175 -2.65 -13.48 13.72
C ALA A 175 -1.98 -12.77 14.90
N LEU A 176 -2.27 -11.48 15.09
CA LEU A 176 -1.74 -10.68 16.19
C LEU A 176 -2.57 -10.84 17.48
N GLY A 177 -3.69 -11.56 17.46
CA GLY A 177 -4.55 -11.77 18.63
C GLY A 177 -5.10 -10.45 19.18
N LEU A 178 -5.69 -9.64 18.30
CA LEU A 178 -6.34 -8.38 18.65
C LEU A 178 -7.86 -8.60 18.78
N ASP A 179 -8.45 -8.05 19.84
CA ASP A 179 -9.87 -8.26 20.15
C ASP A 179 -10.81 -7.33 19.37
N ASP A 180 -10.29 -6.19 18.90
CA ASP A 180 -11.10 -5.15 18.26
C ASP A 180 -10.35 -4.42 17.13
N VAL A 181 -10.98 -4.36 15.95
CA VAL A 181 -10.48 -3.64 14.78
C VAL A 181 -10.40 -2.12 14.99
N ALA A 182 -11.22 -1.56 15.89
CA ALA A 182 -11.16 -0.15 16.26
C ALA A 182 -9.86 0.21 17.01
N ALA A 183 -9.16 -0.78 17.57
CA ALA A 183 -7.83 -0.63 18.15
C ALA A 183 -6.71 -0.73 17.10
N CYS A 184 -7.04 -0.85 15.81
CA CYS A 184 -6.07 -0.96 14.73
C CYS A 184 -6.06 0.31 13.86
N VAL A 185 -4.89 0.63 13.31
CA VAL A 185 -4.73 1.65 12.27
C VAL A 185 -4.10 1.04 11.02
N LYS A 186 -4.75 1.20 9.87
CA LYS A 186 -4.22 0.86 8.55
C LYS A 186 -3.49 2.07 7.98
N VAL A 187 -2.25 1.86 7.53
CA VAL A 187 -1.44 2.91 6.89
C VAL A 187 -1.09 2.45 5.47
N ASP A 188 -1.33 3.30 4.49
CA ASP A 188 -1.14 2.97 3.06
C ASP A 188 -0.93 4.22 2.22
N ASP A 189 -0.23 4.08 1.09
CA ASP A 189 -0.02 5.13 0.10
C ASP A 189 -0.95 5.01 -1.12
N THR A 190 -1.86 4.03 -1.12
CA THR A 190 -2.76 3.74 -2.25
C THR A 190 -4.24 3.77 -1.86
N GLU A 191 -5.09 4.14 -2.80
CA GLU A 191 -6.55 4.14 -2.62
C GLU A 191 -7.09 2.74 -2.21
N PRO A 192 -6.71 1.63 -2.88
CA PRO A 192 -7.19 0.30 -2.51
C PRO A 192 -6.81 -0.11 -1.08
N GLY A 193 -5.64 0.31 -0.59
CA GLY A 193 -5.19 0.02 0.77
C GLY A 193 -5.92 0.85 1.83
N ILE A 194 -6.28 2.10 1.54
CA ILE A 194 -7.17 2.88 2.41
C ILE A 194 -8.56 2.26 2.45
N LEU A 195 -9.10 1.82 1.30
CA LEU A 195 -10.38 1.12 1.23
C LEU A 195 -10.37 -0.21 2.00
N GLU A 196 -9.25 -0.95 1.98
CA GLU A 196 -9.06 -2.13 2.82
C GLU A 196 -9.23 -1.80 4.31
N GLY A 197 -8.54 -0.77 4.80
CA GLY A 197 -8.64 -0.35 6.20
C GLY A 197 -10.03 0.15 6.59
N ARG A 198 -10.66 0.96 5.72
CA ARG A 198 -12.05 1.43 5.91
C ARG A 198 -13.02 0.27 5.98
N SER A 199 -12.91 -0.69 5.07
CA SER A 199 -13.79 -1.86 4.99
C SER A 199 -13.57 -2.82 6.15
N ALA A 200 -12.37 -2.85 6.73
CA ALA A 200 -12.05 -3.64 7.91
C ALA A 200 -12.55 -3.00 9.22
N GLY A 201 -13.02 -1.74 9.19
CA GLY A 201 -13.44 -1.00 10.37
C GLY A 201 -12.29 -0.41 11.19
N MET A 202 -11.11 -0.22 10.58
CA MET A 202 -9.92 0.34 11.23
C MET A 202 -9.85 1.86 11.06
N TRP A 203 -9.06 2.51 11.91
CA TRP A 203 -8.54 3.85 11.60
C TRP A 203 -7.69 3.77 10.33
N THR A 204 -7.62 4.86 9.56
CA THR A 204 -6.89 4.87 8.28
C THR A 204 -6.06 6.13 8.13
N VAL A 205 -4.81 5.95 7.74
CA VAL A 205 -3.84 7.03 7.51
C VAL A 205 -3.27 6.87 6.11
N ALA A 206 -3.47 7.88 5.28
CA ALA A 206 -2.93 7.93 3.92
C ALA A 206 -1.58 8.65 3.87
N LEU A 207 -0.62 8.09 3.14
CA LEU A 207 0.69 8.70 2.92
C LEU A 207 0.73 9.44 1.60
N ARG A 208 1.15 10.71 1.62
CA ARG A 208 1.14 11.56 0.42
C ARG A 208 2.40 11.40 -0.42
N PHE A 209 3.57 11.52 0.19
CA PHE A 209 4.80 11.82 -0.53
C PHE A 209 5.74 10.64 -0.66
N SER A 210 5.63 9.64 0.19
CA SER A 210 6.53 8.47 0.12
C SER A 210 6.15 7.44 -0.94
N GLY A 211 4.96 7.53 -1.54
CA GLY A 211 4.40 6.44 -2.34
C GLY A 211 3.82 6.83 -3.70
N ASN A 212 2.79 6.09 -4.11
CA ASN A 212 2.33 6.00 -5.50
C ASN A 212 1.89 7.34 -6.11
N PHE A 213 1.17 8.18 -5.36
CA PHE A 213 0.57 9.39 -5.91
C PHE A 213 1.56 10.55 -6.13
N LEU A 214 2.62 10.66 -5.33
CA LEU A 214 3.70 11.60 -5.65
C LEU A 214 4.58 11.02 -6.76
N GLY A 215 4.91 9.73 -6.66
CA GLY A 215 5.60 9.00 -7.72
C GLY A 215 7.01 9.52 -8.05
N LEU A 216 7.66 10.20 -7.09
CA LEU A 216 9.03 10.69 -7.17
C LEU A 216 9.95 9.83 -6.30
N ASP A 217 11.24 9.77 -6.65
CA ASP A 217 12.24 9.23 -5.72
C ASP A 217 12.54 10.22 -4.59
N PHE A 218 13.26 9.76 -3.57
CA PHE A 218 13.55 10.57 -2.39
C PHE A 218 14.33 11.84 -2.70
N ALA A 219 15.30 11.79 -3.62
CA ALA A 219 16.12 12.94 -3.96
C ALA A 219 15.30 14.01 -4.70
N ALA A 220 14.46 13.59 -5.65
CA ALA A 220 13.54 14.47 -6.36
C ALA A 220 12.50 15.09 -5.41
N TYR A 221 11.98 14.32 -4.46
CA TYR A 221 11.10 14.83 -3.40
C TYR A 221 11.80 15.91 -2.56
N GLN A 222 13.02 15.66 -2.09
CA GLN A 222 13.77 16.65 -1.30
C GLN A 222 14.11 17.93 -2.08
N ALA A 223 14.25 17.82 -3.41
CA ALA A 223 14.51 18.96 -4.28
C ALA A 223 13.25 19.78 -4.61
N LEU A 224 12.05 19.32 -4.23
CA LEU A 224 10.82 20.06 -4.54
C LEU A 224 10.74 21.39 -3.77
N PRO A 225 10.46 22.51 -4.45
CA PRO A 225 10.17 23.76 -3.78
C PRO A 225 8.95 23.66 -2.87
N ALA A 226 8.94 24.38 -1.75
CA ALA A 226 7.82 24.37 -0.80
C ALA A 226 6.45 24.69 -1.44
N ALA A 227 6.41 25.59 -2.43
CA ALA A 227 5.20 25.89 -3.18
C ALA A 227 4.68 24.65 -3.96
N ARG A 228 5.58 23.91 -4.60
CA ARG A 228 5.24 22.67 -5.29
C ARG A 228 4.76 21.59 -4.33
N LEU A 229 5.38 21.47 -3.15
CA LEU A 229 4.91 20.54 -2.11
C LEU A 229 3.48 20.87 -1.65
N ALA A 230 3.13 22.15 -1.54
CA ALA A 230 1.76 22.57 -1.19
C ALA A 230 0.75 22.23 -2.30
N ASP A 231 1.12 22.44 -3.57
CA ASP A 231 0.31 22.05 -4.73
C ASP A 231 0.11 20.54 -4.78
N GLU A 232 1.18 19.76 -4.59
CA GLU A 232 1.11 18.29 -4.56
C GLU A 232 0.27 17.79 -3.38
N ARG A 233 0.35 18.44 -2.20
CA ARG A 233 -0.51 18.10 -1.06
C ARG A 233 -1.99 18.25 -1.42
N THR A 234 -2.36 19.37 -2.04
CA THR A 234 -3.74 19.64 -2.47
C THR A 234 -4.21 18.62 -3.51
N ARG A 235 -3.36 18.31 -4.50
CA ARG A 235 -3.67 17.33 -5.55
C ARG A 235 -3.86 15.93 -4.97
N ILE A 236 -2.96 15.49 -4.12
CA ILE A 236 -2.98 14.13 -3.55
C ILE A 236 -4.11 13.96 -2.55
N ASP A 237 -4.42 14.98 -1.75
CA ASP A 237 -5.60 14.97 -0.87
C ASP A 237 -6.90 14.78 -1.67
N ALA A 238 -7.01 15.44 -2.84
CA ALA A 238 -8.14 15.26 -3.73
C ALA A 238 -8.22 13.85 -4.33
N LEU A 239 -7.08 13.22 -4.62
CA LEU A 239 -7.02 11.83 -5.10
C LEU A 239 -7.44 10.82 -4.04
N PHE A 240 -7.12 11.06 -2.77
CA PHE A 240 -7.55 10.20 -1.67
C PHE A 240 -8.99 10.45 -1.20
N ALA A 241 -9.58 11.62 -1.52
CA ALA A 241 -10.91 12.00 -1.04
C ALA A 241 -11.99 10.92 -1.23
N PRO A 242 -12.08 10.18 -2.35
CA PRO A 242 -13.08 9.12 -2.52
C PRO A 242 -12.92 7.96 -1.53
N SER A 243 -11.68 7.62 -1.15
CA SER A 243 -11.38 6.57 -0.16
C SER A 243 -11.55 6.98 1.29
N ARG A 244 -11.76 8.28 1.56
CA ARG A 244 -12.07 8.85 2.88
C ARG A 244 -11.11 8.39 4.00
N PRO A 245 -9.78 8.61 3.87
CA PRO A 245 -8.87 8.35 4.96
C PRO A 245 -9.23 9.22 6.18
N HIS A 246 -9.00 8.72 7.40
CA HIS A 246 -9.24 9.52 8.61
C HIS A 246 -8.17 10.59 8.80
N TYR A 247 -6.94 10.30 8.36
CA TYR A 247 -5.80 11.21 8.39
C TYR A 247 -5.00 11.10 7.11
N LEU A 248 -4.35 12.20 6.74
CA LEU A 248 -3.37 12.23 5.67
C LEU A 248 -2.08 12.85 6.24
N ILE A 249 -0.96 12.17 6.03
CA ILE A 249 0.37 12.62 6.45
C ILE A 249 1.35 12.56 5.27
N ASP A 250 2.47 13.25 5.39
CA ASP A 250 3.41 13.38 4.29
C ASP A 250 4.20 12.08 4.11
N THR A 251 4.74 11.53 5.21
CA THR A 251 5.45 10.24 5.22
C THR A 251 5.16 9.46 6.50
N LEU A 252 5.63 8.22 6.58
CA LEU A 252 5.48 7.40 7.79
C LEU A 252 6.14 8.02 9.03
N ALA A 253 7.12 8.92 8.86
CA ALA A 253 7.79 9.63 9.95
C ALA A 253 6.82 10.43 10.84
N ASP A 254 5.70 10.91 10.27
CA ASP A 254 4.71 11.73 10.97
C ASP A 254 3.65 10.88 11.71
N LEU A 255 3.67 9.55 11.51
CA LEU A 255 2.66 8.65 12.07
C LEU A 255 2.56 8.73 13.61
N PRO A 256 3.66 8.82 14.40
CA PRO A 256 3.56 8.86 15.85
C PRO A 256 2.65 9.97 16.39
N GLU A 257 2.64 11.15 15.76
CA GLU A 257 1.75 12.26 16.16
C GLU A 257 0.29 11.92 15.90
N VAL A 258 -0.02 11.27 14.77
CA VAL A 258 -1.38 10.83 14.44
C VAL A 258 -1.86 9.72 15.38
N ILE A 259 -0.98 8.82 15.82
CA ILE A 259 -1.32 7.81 16.85
C ILE A 259 -1.82 8.50 18.13
N ASP A 260 -1.14 9.56 18.56
CA ASP A 260 -1.53 10.28 19.78
C ASP A 260 -2.89 10.99 19.60
N LEU A 261 -3.17 11.54 18.41
CA LEU A 261 -4.48 12.10 18.07
C LEU A 261 -5.59 11.04 18.08
N ILE A 262 -5.35 9.86 17.50
CA ILE A 262 -6.32 8.76 17.48
C ILE A 262 -6.60 8.26 18.90
N ASN A 263 -5.55 8.08 19.72
CA ASN A 263 -5.70 7.67 21.12
C ASN A 263 -6.55 8.67 21.91
N ALA A 264 -6.39 9.97 21.67
CA ALA A 264 -7.23 10.99 22.30
C ALA A 264 -8.70 10.88 21.88
N ARG A 265 -9.00 10.47 20.64
CA ARG A 265 -10.36 10.22 20.13
C ARG A 265 -10.96 8.96 20.75
N LEU A 266 -10.21 7.86 20.75
CA LEU A 266 -10.60 6.59 21.38
C LEU A 266 -10.91 6.75 22.87
N ALA A 267 -10.09 7.51 23.61
CA ALA A 267 -10.33 7.82 25.01
C ALA A 267 -11.64 8.60 25.27
N ARG A 268 -12.20 9.28 24.27
CA ARG A 268 -13.51 9.94 24.32
C ARG A 268 -14.66 9.07 23.81
N GLY A 269 -14.38 7.82 23.42
CA GLY A 269 -15.38 6.89 22.89
C GLY A 269 -15.68 7.07 21.40
N GLU A 270 -14.87 7.83 20.67
CA GLU A 270 -14.93 7.86 19.20
C GLU A 270 -14.37 6.56 18.62
N THR A 271 -14.83 6.20 17.43
CA THR A 271 -14.49 4.96 16.71
C THR A 271 -14.28 5.29 15.23
N PRO A 272 -13.63 4.42 14.44
CA PRO A 272 -13.50 4.65 13.00
C PRO A 272 -14.82 4.87 12.26
N ALA A 273 -15.93 4.30 12.75
CA ALA A 273 -17.22 4.38 12.09
C ALA A 273 -17.91 5.75 12.25
N ASN A 274 -17.66 6.46 13.35
CA ASN A 274 -18.27 7.77 13.66
C ASN A 274 -17.27 8.93 13.62
N ALA A 275 -16.06 8.66 13.12
CA ALA A 275 -14.94 9.59 13.05
C ALA A 275 -14.90 10.44 11.79
#